data_AF-A0A962MM38-F1
#
_entry.id   AF-A0A962MM38-F1
#
_cell.length_a   1.000
_cell.length_b   1.000
_cell.length_c   1.000
_cell.angle_alpha   90.00
_cell.angle_beta   90.00
_cell.angle_gamma   90.00
#
_symmetry.space_group_name_H-M   'P 1'
#
loop_
_entity.id
_entity.type
_entity.pdbx_description
1 polymer ?
#
loop_
_entity_poly.entity_id
_entity_poly.type
_entity_poly.pdbx_seq_one_letter_code
_entity_poly.pdbx_strand_id
1 'polypeptide(L)'
;RVPVVGPAPDAAMFETQYAELFRHGKPARYYPSAQHQPGLYMLTGLGSRGIVGAPLAAEYLASLVSGEPLPLPRNVIDILNPMRFLVQQMKARQ
;
A
#
# COMPACT_ATOMS: atom_id res chain seq x y z
N ARG A 1 9.76 2.76 -12.29
CA ARG A 1 9.34 3.26 -10.95
C ARG A 1 7.86 3.59 -11.05
N VAL A 2 7.06 3.11 -10.10
CA VAL A 2 5.61 3.27 -10.04
C VAL A 2 5.26 4.23 -8.90
N PRO A 3 4.20 5.05 -9.02
CA PRO A 3 3.81 5.97 -7.97
C PRO A 3 3.37 5.23 -6.71
N VAL A 4 3.22 5.98 -5.63
CA VAL A 4 2.74 5.52 -4.34
C VAL A 4 1.34 6.07 -4.19
N VAL A 5 0.33 5.19 -4.25
CA VAL A 5 -1.07 5.60 -4.28
C VAL A 5 -1.89 4.67 -3.40
N GLY A 6 -2.64 5.24 -2.46
CA GLY A 6 -3.54 4.49 -1.58
C GLY A 6 -3.51 4.95 -0.12
N PRO A 7 -4.15 4.20 0.78
CA PRO A 7 -4.23 4.56 2.19
C PRO A 7 -2.85 4.52 2.87
N ALA A 8 -2.57 5.51 3.71
CA ALA A 8 -1.32 5.59 4.43
C ALA A 8 -1.20 4.44 5.44
N PRO A 9 -0.09 3.69 5.45
CA PRO A 9 0.08 2.59 6.38
C PRO A 9 0.35 3.13 7.78
N ASP A 10 -0.15 2.46 8.80
CA ASP A 10 0.35 2.67 10.16
C ASP A 10 1.63 1.86 10.34
N ALA A 11 2.78 2.53 10.18
CA ALA A 11 4.09 1.86 10.23
C ALA A 11 4.39 1.24 11.60
N ALA A 12 4.00 1.91 12.69
CA ALA A 12 4.26 1.42 14.04
C ALA A 12 3.44 0.16 14.34
N MET A 13 2.16 0.17 13.95
CA MET A 13 1.31 -1.02 14.05
C MET A 13 1.79 -2.14 13.12
N PHE A 14 2.25 -1.80 11.91
CA PHE A 14 2.76 -2.79 10.97
C PHE A 14 3.98 -3.54 11.55
N GLU A 15 4.95 -2.83 12.12
CA GLU A 15 6.12 -3.46 12.72
C GLU A 15 5.76 -4.39 13.88
N THR A 16 4.85 -3.98 14.77
CA THR A 16 4.45 -4.81 15.92
C THR A 16 3.64 -6.04 15.49
N GLN A 17 2.71 -5.88 14.55
CA GLN A 17 1.77 -6.92 14.12
C GLN A 17 2.39 -7.96 13.19
N TYR A 18 3.38 -7.54 12.39
CA TYR A 18 4.03 -8.41 11.40
C TYR A 18 5.45 -8.84 11.79
N ALA A 19 6.01 -8.40 12.92
CA ALA A 19 7.33 -8.85 13.40
C ALA A 19 7.48 -10.38 13.37
N GLU A 20 6.43 -11.08 13.83
CA GLU A 20 6.39 -12.53 13.91
C GLU A 20 6.21 -13.21 12.54
N LEU A 21 5.57 -12.54 11.56
CA LEU A 21 5.44 -13.05 10.19
C LEU A 21 6.81 -13.27 9.58
N PHE A 22 7.68 -12.29 9.76
CA PHE A 22 9.02 -12.36 9.23
C PHE A 22 9.92 -13.27 10.10
N ARG A 23 9.72 -13.42 11.40
CA ARG A 23 10.55 -14.38 12.18
C ARG A 23 10.20 -15.85 11.95
N HIS A 24 8.92 -16.19 11.84
CA HIS A 24 8.46 -17.57 11.88
C HIS A 24 7.79 -18.07 10.60
N GLY A 25 7.60 -17.20 9.60
CA GLY A 25 7.17 -17.58 8.26
C GLY A 25 5.77 -18.20 8.19
N LYS A 26 4.90 -17.93 9.18
CA LYS A 26 3.53 -18.48 9.16
C LYS A 26 2.75 -17.93 7.95
N PRO A 27 1.81 -18.69 7.37
CA PRO A 27 1.00 -18.21 6.26
C PRO A 27 0.26 -16.89 6.57
N ALA A 28 0.10 -16.02 5.57
CA ALA A 28 -0.49 -14.68 5.73
C ALA A 28 -1.88 -14.67 6.40
N ARG A 29 -2.66 -15.77 6.28
CA ARG A 29 -3.99 -15.92 6.91
C ARG A 29 -3.98 -15.86 8.44
N TYR A 30 -2.83 -16.09 9.08
CA TYR A 30 -2.68 -16.05 10.53
C TYR A 30 -2.45 -14.64 11.08
N TYR A 31 -2.29 -13.66 10.19
CA TYR A 31 -2.09 -12.27 10.56
C TYR A 31 -3.36 -11.48 10.25
N PRO A 32 -3.73 -10.54 11.13
CA PRO A 32 -4.84 -9.63 10.86
C PRO A 32 -4.57 -8.80 9.60
N SER A 33 -5.64 -8.21 9.06
CA SER A 33 -5.54 -7.30 7.93
C SER A 33 -4.72 -6.09 8.31
N ALA A 34 -3.87 -5.64 7.38
CA ALA A 34 -2.95 -4.57 7.66
C ALA A 34 -3.70 -3.25 7.90
N GLN A 35 -3.27 -2.53 8.93
CA GLN A 35 -3.93 -1.31 9.36
C GLN A 35 -3.38 -0.08 8.63
N HIS A 36 -4.27 0.88 8.43
CA HIS A 36 -4.00 2.15 7.79
C HIS A 36 -4.36 3.30 8.72
N GLN A 37 -3.69 4.43 8.55
CA GLN A 37 -4.03 5.67 9.23
C GLN A 37 -5.43 6.15 8.79
N PRO A 38 -6.40 6.31 9.70
CA PRO A 38 -7.76 6.69 9.34
C PRO A 38 -7.81 8.03 8.61
N GLY A 39 -8.48 8.06 7.46
CA GLY A 39 -8.67 9.29 6.67
C GLY A 39 -7.41 9.83 5.99
N LEU A 40 -6.27 9.14 6.08
CA LEU A 40 -5.02 9.59 5.47
C LEU A 40 -4.68 8.76 4.23
N TYR A 41 -4.50 9.44 3.11
CA TYR A 41 -4.22 8.84 1.82
C TYR A 41 -2.99 9.48 1.17
N MET A 42 -2.32 8.74 0.29
CA MET A 42 -1.13 9.18 -0.42
C MET A 42 -1.35 9.12 -1.94
N LEU A 43 -0.82 10.13 -2.64
CA LEU A 43 -0.58 10.11 -4.09
C LEU A 43 0.71 10.86 -4.34
N THR A 44 1.80 10.11 -4.50
CA THR A 44 3.15 10.68 -4.63
C THR A 44 4.05 9.80 -5.50
N GLY A 45 5.28 10.24 -5.75
CA GLY A 45 6.27 9.46 -6.51
C GLY A 45 5.95 9.30 -8.00
N LEU A 46 5.19 10.23 -8.58
CA LEU A 46 4.81 10.24 -10.00
C LEU A 46 6.01 10.37 -10.96
N GLY A 47 7.08 11.05 -10.54
CA GLY A 47 8.29 11.25 -11.34
C GLY A 47 8.04 12.01 -12.65
N SER A 48 8.96 11.87 -13.62
CA SER A 48 8.90 12.57 -14.91
C SER A 48 7.77 12.10 -15.84
N ARG A 49 7.22 10.90 -15.59
CA ARG A 49 6.10 10.32 -16.35
C ARG A 49 4.75 10.52 -15.65
N GLY A 50 4.72 11.43 -14.67
CA GLY A 50 3.53 11.71 -13.87
C GLY A 50 2.32 12.11 -14.71
N ILE A 51 2.52 12.89 -15.77
CA ILE A 51 1.40 13.41 -16.58
C ILE A 51 0.54 12.30 -17.21
N VAL A 52 1.14 11.16 -17.56
CA VAL A 52 0.43 10.04 -18.19
C VAL A 52 -0.33 9.22 -17.15
N GLY A 53 0.26 8.99 -15.97
CA GLY A 53 -0.31 8.12 -14.94
C GLY A 53 -1.13 8.82 -13.87
N ALA A 54 -0.99 10.14 -13.72
CA ALA A 54 -1.64 10.92 -12.66
C ALA A 54 -3.17 10.87 -12.73
N PRO A 55 -3.83 10.98 -13.91
CA PRO A 55 -5.29 10.92 -13.96
C PRO A 55 -5.84 9.59 -13.44
N LEU A 56 -5.27 8.46 -13.87
CA LEU A 56 -5.69 7.13 -13.43
C LEU A 56 -5.36 6.89 -11.94
N ALA A 57 -4.23 7.40 -11.46
CA ALA A 57 -3.88 7.35 -10.04
C ALA A 57 -4.84 8.18 -9.17
N ALA A 58 -5.24 9.36 -9.66
CA ALA A 58 -6.19 10.24 -8.98
C ALA A 58 -7.58 9.61 -8.93
N GLU A 59 -8.05 9.02 -10.04
CA GLU A 59 -9.31 8.29 -10.09
C GLU A 59 -9.34 7.13 -9.09
N TYR A 60 -8.29 6.31 -9.10
CA TYR A 60 -8.15 5.23 -8.11
C TYR A 60 -8.18 5.74 -6.67
N LEU A 61 -7.50 6.85 -6.37
CA LEU A 61 -7.54 7.47 -5.04
C LEU A 61 -8.93 7.99 -4.69
N ALA A 62 -9.62 8.63 -5.62
CA ALA A 62 -10.96 9.16 -5.44
C ALA A 62 -11.96 8.03 -5.15
N SER A 63 -11.89 6.92 -5.89
CA SER A 63 -12.74 5.75 -5.63
C SER A 63 -12.46 5.13 -4.25
N LEU A 64 -11.19 5.08 -3.81
CA LEU A 64 -10.84 4.63 -2.46
C LEU A 64 -11.45 5.53 -1.38
N VAL A 65 -11.32 6.85 -1.53
CA VAL A 65 -11.83 7.83 -0.56
C VAL A 65 -13.36 7.80 -0.50
N SER A 66 -14.01 7.58 -1.65
CA SER A 66 -15.47 7.61 -1.80
C SER A 66 -16.14 6.25 -1.54
N GLY A 67 -15.36 5.18 -1.37
CA GLY A 67 -15.87 3.82 -1.20
C GLY A 67 -16.51 3.24 -2.47
N GLU A 68 -16.08 3.69 -3.63
CA GLU A 68 -16.59 3.26 -4.94
C GLU A 68 -15.84 2.01 -5.45
N PRO A 69 -16.40 1.29 -6.44
CA PRO A 69 -15.69 0.22 -7.11
C PRO A 69 -14.34 0.68 -7.67
N LEU A 70 -13.29 -0.11 -7.43
CA LEU A 70 -11.93 0.28 -7.82
C LEU A 70 -11.73 0.15 -9.35
N PRO A 71 -11.16 1.16 -10.01
CA PRO A 71 -10.96 1.18 -11.47
C PRO A 71 -9.75 0.35 -11.92
N LEU A 72 -9.07 -0.34 -11.00
CA LEU A 72 -7.80 -1.02 -11.23
C LEU A 72 -7.87 -2.49 -10.82
N PRO A 73 -7.18 -3.38 -11.55
CA PRO A 73 -7.04 -4.77 -11.15
C PRO A 73 -6.12 -4.91 -9.93
N ARG A 74 -6.31 -5.99 -9.17
CA ARG A 74 -5.63 -6.22 -7.88
C ARG A 74 -4.11 -6.21 -7.96
N ASN A 75 -3.54 -6.80 -9.01
CA ASN A 75 -2.09 -6.83 -9.24
C ASN A 75 -1.50 -5.42 -9.39
N VAL A 76 -2.23 -4.47 -10.00
CA VAL A 76 -1.78 -3.08 -10.11
C VAL A 76 -1.91 -2.38 -8.76
N ILE A 77 -3.02 -2.58 -8.05
CA ILE A 77 -3.24 -2.04 -6.70
C ILE A 77 -2.11 -2.44 -5.76
N ASP A 78 -1.73 -3.72 -5.72
CA ASP A 78 -0.68 -4.22 -4.84
C ASP A 78 0.68 -3.55 -5.13
N ILE A 79 0.95 -3.23 -6.40
CA ILE A 79 2.16 -2.51 -6.83
C ILE A 79 2.09 -1.03 -6.48
N LEU A 80 0.90 -0.40 -6.46
CA LEU A 80 0.70 1.01 -6.09
C LEU A 80 0.65 1.25 -4.59
N ASN A 81 0.27 0.23 -3.81
CA ASN A 81 0.03 0.32 -2.38
C ASN A 81 1.25 0.85 -1.61
N PRO A 82 1.11 1.88 -0.77
CA PRO A 82 2.22 2.41 0.04
C PRO A 82 2.88 1.38 0.96
N MET A 83 2.12 0.40 1.45
CA MET A 83 2.61 -0.64 2.36
C MET A 83 3.69 -1.55 1.75
N ARG A 84 3.83 -1.58 0.42
CA ARG A 84 4.85 -2.38 -0.29
C ARG A 84 6.27 -2.10 0.21
N PHE A 85 6.56 -0.87 0.65
CA PHE A 85 7.89 -0.51 1.13
C PHE A 85 8.17 -1.05 2.54
N LEU A 86 7.17 -1.09 3.41
CA LEU A 86 7.32 -1.69 4.75
C LEU A 86 7.59 -3.19 4.62
N VAL A 87 6.84 -3.87 3.74
CA VAL A 87 7.07 -5.29 3.42
C VAL A 87 8.48 -5.52 2.87
N GLN A 88 8.96 -4.67 1.96
CA GLN A 88 10.32 -4.76 1.40
C GLN A 88 11.40 -4.55 2.48
N GLN A 89 11.23 -3.54 3.33
CA GLN A 89 12.17 -3.24 4.41
C GLN A 89 12.26 -4.40 5.41
N MET A 90 11.13 -4.99 5.80
CA MET A 90 11.14 -6.13 6.72
C MET A 90 11.77 -7.39 6.10
N LYS A 91 11.56 -7.65 4.81
CA LYS A 91 12.26 -8.72 4.09
C LYS A 91 13.77 -8.51 4.02
N ALA A 92 14.23 -7.27 3.92
CA ALA A 92 15.66 -6.94 3.85
C ALA A 92 16.37 -6.96 5.22
N ARG A 93 15.61 -6.96 6.34
CA ARG A 93 16.13 -7.04 7.71
C ARG A 93 16.31 -8.49 8.21
N GLN A 94 15.94 -9.49 7.40
CA GLN A 94 16.26 -10.91 7.62
C GLN A 94 17.59 -11.27 6.98
#